data_AF-A0A9N9MA66-F1
#
_entry.id   AF-A0A9N9MA66-F1
#
_cell.length_a   1.000
_cell.length_b   1.000
_cell.length_c   1.000
_cell.angle_alpha   90.00
_cell.angle_beta   90.00
_cell.angle_gamma   90.00
#
_symmetry.space_group_name_H-M   'P 1'
#
loop_
_entity.id
_entity.type
_entity.pdbx_description
1 polymer ?
#
loop_
_entity_poly.entity_id
_entity_poly.type
_entity_poly.pdbx_seq_one_letter_code
_entity_poly.pdbx_strand_id
1 'polypeptide(L)'
;MGRIYKKRVGSRPYKNYNDESLERAMQLVRNGSSYREAAAKFGIPWKTLWNKIKAKHTNSVGIPTLLTELEERHFVDVLLTAAEFGSPLTAFDLLLSS
;
A
#
# COMPACT_ATOMS: atom_id res chain seq x y z
N MET A 1 8.90 -19.24 8.64
CA MET A 1 9.85 -18.42 7.83
C MET A 1 9.12 -17.88 6.62
N GLY A 2 9.09 -16.54 6.45
CA GLY A 2 8.39 -15.89 5.34
C GLY A 2 9.04 -16.13 3.98
N ARG A 3 8.24 -16.13 2.91
CA ARG A 3 8.72 -16.37 1.54
C ARG A 3 9.63 -15.23 1.07
N ILE A 4 10.88 -15.51 0.74
CA ILE A 4 11.80 -14.54 0.12
C ILE A 4 11.40 -14.35 -1.35
N TYR A 5 10.78 -13.22 -1.67
CA TYR A 5 10.32 -12.91 -3.02
C TYR A 5 11.48 -12.40 -3.90
N LYS A 6 11.94 -13.21 -4.85
CA LYS A 6 12.88 -12.80 -5.91
C LYS A 6 12.13 -12.50 -7.20
N LYS A 7 12.25 -11.27 -7.73
CA LYS A 7 11.64 -10.88 -9.02
C LYS A 7 12.32 -11.61 -10.18
N ARG A 8 11.53 -12.03 -11.17
CA ARG A 8 12.07 -12.60 -12.43
C ARG A 8 12.75 -11.49 -13.24
N VAL A 9 13.95 -11.76 -13.74
CA VAL A 9 14.67 -10.86 -14.65
C VAL A 9 13.83 -10.66 -15.92
N GLY A 10 13.67 -9.42 -16.37
CA GLY A 10 12.77 -9.08 -17.49
C GLY A 10 11.29 -8.96 -17.15
N SER A 11 10.91 -9.10 -15.87
CA SER A 11 9.54 -8.79 -15.44
C SER A 11 9.21 -7.33 -15.67
N ARG A 12 7.93 -7.05 -16.00
CA ARG A 12 7.46 -5.68 -16.24
C ARG A 12 7.74 -4.83 -14.99
N PRO A 13 8.48 -3.71 -15.15
CA PRO A 13 8.73 -2.85 -14.02
C PRO A 13 7.43 -2.10 -13.68
N TYR A 14 7.01 -2.18 -12.42
CA TYR A 14 5.87 -1.45 -11.89
C TYR A 14 6.33 -0.06 -11.47
N LYS A 15 5.60 0.97 -11.93
CA LYS A 15 5.80 2.39 -11.57
C LYS A 15 7.17 2.97 -12.00
N ASN A 16 7.36 3.14 -13.32
CA ASN A 16 8.56 3.75 -13.91
C ASN A 16 8.52 5.30 -13.96
N TYR A 17 7.86 5.96 -13.01
CA TYR A 17 7.78 7.41 -12.98
C TYR A 17 7.99 7.93 -11.56
N ASN A 18 8.62 9.09 -11.46
CA ASN A 18 8.85 9.74 -10.18
C ASN A 18 7.53 10.31 -9.61
N ASP A 19 7.39 10.31 -8.29
CA ASP A 19 6.20 10.84 -7.62
C ASP A 19 6.06 12.36 -7.80
N GLU A 20 7.18 13.10 -7.79
CA GLU A 20 7.18 14.54 -8.07
C GLU A 20 6.67 14.86 -9.49
N SER A 21 7.08 14.05 -10.48
CA SER A 21 6.64 14.20 -11.86
C SER A 21 5.15 13.89 -12.00
N LEU A 22 4.65 12.92 -11.24
CA LEU A 22 3.22 12.60 -11.18
C LEU A 22 2.41 13.76 -10.61
N GLU A 23 2.86 14.36 -9.51
CA GLU A 23 2.18 15.50 -8.89
C GLU A 23 2.13 16.71 -9.81
N ARG A 24 3.26 17.06 -10.45
CA ARG A 24 3.31 18.15 -11.43
C ARG A 24 2.40 17.87 -12.63
N ALA A 25 2.34 16.62 -13.10
CA ALA A 25 1.43 16.22 -14.17
C ALA A 25 -0.05 16.36 -13.75
N MET A 26 -0.41 15.96 -12.53
CA MET A 26 -1.76 16.12 -12.00
C MET A 26 -2.14 17.60 -11.85
N GLN A 27 -1.22 18.45 -11.38
CA GLN A 27 -1.44 19.90 -11.30
C GLN A 27 -1.68 20.51 -12.69
N LEU A 28 -0.90 20.11 -13.70
CA LEU A 28 -1.06 20.59 -15.07
C LEU A 28 -2.45 20.25 -15.62
N VAL A 29 -2.95 19.04 -15.37
CA VAL A 29 -4.31 18.63 -15.77
C VAL A 29 -5.37 19.40 -15.00
N ARG A 30 -5.17 19.66 -13.70
CA ARG A 30 -6.07 20.50 -12.89
C ARG A 30 -6.14 21.95 -13.41
N ASN A 31 -5.05 22.45 -13.98
CA ASN A 31 -4.98 23.78 -14.59
C ASN A 31 -5.62 23.85 -15.99
N GLY A 32 -6.23 22.76 -16.48
CA GLY A 32 -7.02 22.75 -17.72
C GLY A 32 -6.34 22.12 -18.93
N SER A 33 -5.11 21.60 -18.79
CA SER A 33 -4.48 20.84 -19.89
C SER A 33 -5.10 19.46 -20.08
N SER A 34 -4.93 18.91 -21.28
CA SER A 34 -5.41 17.56 -21.57
C SER A 34 -4.52 16.49 -20.94
N TYR A 35 -5.11 15.34 -20.61
CA TYR A 35 -4.36 14.18 -20.10
C TYR A 35 -3.25 13.72 -21.07
N ARG A 36 -3.43 13.92 -22.38
CA ARG A 36 -2.46 13.52 -23.40
C ARG A 36 -1.26 14.47 -23.42
N GLU A 37 -1.48 15.77 -23.28
CA GLU A 37 -0.39 16.76 -23.19
C GLU A 37 0.44 16.56 -21.92
N ALA A 38 -0.23 16.38 -20.77
CA ALA A 38 0.46 16.08 -19.52
C ALA A 38 1.25 14.75 -19.61
N ALA A 39 0.66 13.73 -20.25
CA ALA A 39 1.34 12.45 -20.47
C ALA A 39 2.60 12.59 -21.33
N ALA A 40 2.53 13.33 -22.43
CA ALA A 40 3.66 13.58 -23.31
C ALA A 40 4.77 14.37 -22.61
N LYS A 41 4.41 15.37 -21.80
CA LYS A 41 5.36 16.24 -21.09
C LYS A 41 6.13 15.54 -19.97
N PHE A 42 5.47 14.62 -19.25
CA PHE A 42 6.06 13.96 -18.07
C PHE A 42 6.41 12.49 -18.29
N GLY A 43 6.15 11.93 -19.48
CA GLY A 43 6.41 10.52 -19.78
C GLY A 43 5.53 9.54 -19.00
N ILE A 44 4.40 10.00 -18.45
CA ILE A 44 3.47 9.20 -17.64
C ILE A 44 2.30 8.80 -18.54
N PRO A 45 1.91 7.52 -18.60
CA PRO A 45 0.75 7.12 -19.40
C PRO A 45 -0.51 7.90 -19.00
N TRP A 46 -1.24 8.44 -19.98
CA TRP A 46 -2.42 9.27 -19.74
C TRP A 46 -3.47 8.57 -18.84
N LYS A 47 -3.60 7.25 -18.98
CA LYS A 47 -4.54 6.44 -18.19
C LYS A 47 -4.14 6.34 -16.72
N THR A 48 -2.85 6.44 -16.41
CA THR A 48 -2.34 6.55 -15.03
C THR A 48 -2.78 7.86 -14.40
N LEU A 49 -2.65 8.98 -15.12
CA LEU A 49 -3.11 10.29 -14.66
C LEU A 49 -4.63 10.30 -14.44
N TRP A 50 -5.39 9.74 -15.39
CA TRP A 50 -6.84 9.62 -15.27
C TRP A 50 -7.26 8.78 -14.07
N ASN A 51 -6.64 7.61 -13.85
CA ASN A 51 -6.91 6.76 -12.69
C ASN A 51 -6.61 7.49 -11.37
N LYS A 52 -5.48 8.21 -11.29
CA LYS A 52 -5.09 8.94 -10.08
C LYS A 52 -6.04 10.10 -9.78
N ILE A 53 -6.43 10.87 -10.79
CA ILE A 53 -7.38 11.99 -10.63
C ILE A 53 -8.78 11.48 -10.25
N LYS A 54 -9.21 10.34 -10.81
CA LYS A 54 -10.48 9.69 -10.46
C LYS A 54 -10.41 8.84 -9.19
N ALA A 55 -9.30 8.91 -8.43
CA ALA A 55 -9.09 8.12 -7.22
C ALA A 55 -9.38 6.62 -7.40
N LYS A 56 -9.08 6.08 -8.59
CA LYS A 56 -9.32 4.67 -8.91
C LYS A 56 -8.25 3.82 -8.22
N HIS A 57 -8.69 2.78 -7.49
CA HIS A 57 -7.81 1.86 -6.74
C HIS A 57 -7.04 2.54 -5.58
N THR A 58 -7.71 3.37 -4.78
CA THR A 58 -7.15 3.93 -3.53
C THR A 58 -7.14 2.95 -2.36
N ASN A 59 -7.81 1.80 -2.49
CA ASN A 59 -7.84 0.80 -1.44
C ASN A 59 -6.44 0.24 -1.19
N SER A 60 -6.15 -0.07 0.08
CA SER A 60 -4.97 -0.82 0.48
C SER A 60 -4.85 -2.08 -0.40
N VAL A 61 -3.67 -2.28 -0.97
CA VAL A 61 -3.39 -3.43 -1.82
C VAL A 61 -2.95 -4.57 -0.92
N GLY A 62 -3.76 -5.62 -0.82
CA GLY A 62 -3.46 -6.78 0.00
C GLY A 62 -4.70 -7.55 0.40
N ILE A 63 -4.50 -8.59 1.22
CA ILE A 63 -5.60 -9.22 1.94
C ILE A 63 -6.10 -8.18 2.96
N PRO A 64 -7.41 -7.96 3.10
CA PRO A 64 -7.92 -7.11 4.17
C PRO A 64 -7.39 -7.60 5.53
N THR A 65 -7.14 -6.66 6.45
CA THR A 65 -6.77 -7.03 7.82
C THR A 65 -7.88 -7.89 8.41
N LEU A 66 -7.53 -9.08 8.91
CA LEU A 66 -8.49 -10.01 9.47
C LEU A 66 -9.05 -9.50 10.81
N LEU A 67 -8.21 -8.78 11.57
CA LEU A 67 -8.60 -8.09 12.80
C LEU A 67 -8.98 -6.64 12.52
N THR A 68 -9.99 -6.16 13.25
CA THR A 68 -10.30 -4.73 13.32
C THR A 68 -9.29 -4.00 14.21
N GLU A 69 -9.15 -2.68 14.03
CA GLU A 69 -8.22 -1.87 14.85
C GLU A 69 -8.51 -1.96 16.36
N LEU A 70 -9.79 -2.12 16.74
CA LEU A 70 -10.19 -2.26 18.14
C LEU A 70 -9.77 -3.61 18.71
N GLU A 71 -9.99 -4.69 17.95
CA GLU A 71 -9.55 -6.04 18.36
C GLU A 71 -8.03 -6.09 18.47
N GLU A 72 -7.30 -5.53 17.50
CA GLU A 72 -5.83 -5.49 17.53
C GLU A 72 -5.31 -4.76 18.78
N ARG A 73 -5.92 -3.64 19.19
CA ARG A 73 -5.58 -2.96 20.44
C ARG A 73 -5.82 -3.82 21.67
N HIS A 74 -6.97 -4.50 21.73
CA HIS A 74 -7.25 -5.42 22.83
C HIS A 74 -6.24 -6.56 22.92
N PHE A 75 -5.80 -7.12 21.78
CA PHE A 75 -4.73 -8.10 21.76
C PHE A 75 -3.43 -7.53 22.32
N VAL A 76 -3.04 -6.32 21.92
CA VAL A 76 -1.83 -5.66 22.43
C VAL A 76 -1.91 -5.45 23.95
N ASP A 77 -3.03 -4.98 24.47
CA ASP A 77 -3.22 -4.76 25.91
C ASP A 77 -3.12 -6.06 26.71
N VAL A 78 -3.72 -7.15 26.19
CA VAL A 78 -3.63 -8.48 26.81
C VAL A 78 -2.19 -9.02 26.78
N LEU A 79 -1.46 -8.81 25.68
CA LEU A 79 -0.06 -9.21 25.58
C LEU A 79 0.82 -8.46 26.58
N LEU A 80 0.61 -7.15 26.73
CA LEU A 80 1.37 -6.31 27.66
C LEU A 80 1.08 -6.69 29.11
N THR A 81 -0.19 -6.82 29.48
CA THR A 81 -0.57 -7.25 30.84
C THR A 81 0.01 -8.63 31.16
N ALA A 82 -0.12 -9.61 30.26
CA ALA A 82 0.44 -10.95 30.48
C ALA A 82 1.96 -10.92 30.66
N ALA A 83 2.67 -10.07 29.92
CA ALA A 83 4.11 -9.87 30.07
C ALA A 83 4.47 -9.23 31.44
N GLU A 84 3.71 -8.23 31.88
CA GLU A 84 3.89 -7.60 33.20
C GLU A 84 3.66 -8.58 34.35
N PHE A 85 2.66 -9.47 34.22
CA PHE A 85 2.38 -10.53 35.20
C PHE A 85 3.36 -11.71 35.14
N GLY A 86 4.40 -11.64 34.30
CA GLY A 86 5.47 -12.63 34.24
C GLY A 86 5.15 -13.87 33.42
N SER A 87 4.07 -13.86 32.63
CA SER A 87 3.68 -14.93 31.71
C SER A 87 3.54 -14.37 30.28
N PRO A 88 4.65 -14.02 29.60
CA PRO A 88 4.59 -13.49 28.25
C PRO A 88 3.99 -14.51 27.29
N LEU A 89 2.90 -14.13 26.61
CA LEU A 89 2.26 -14.97 25.60
C LEU A 89 3.13 -15.03 24.35
N THR A 90 3.31 -16.24 23.82
CA THR A 90 4.11 -16.51 22.63
C THR A 90 3.24 -16.69 21.40
N ALA A 91 3.85 -16.70 20.21
CA ALA A 91 3.12 -16.93 18.97
C ALA A 91 2.36 -18.27 18.92
N PHE A 92 2.75 -19.25 19.74
CA PHE A 92 2.03 -20.52 19.90
C PHE A 92 0.71 -20.35 20.65
N ASP A 93 0.69 -19.52 21.68
CA ASP A 93 -0.50 -19.27 22.53
C ASP A 93 -1.59 -18.50 21.77
N LEU A 94 -1.17 -17.69 20.79
CA LEU A 94 -2.06 -16.93 19.94
C LEU A 94 -2.70 -17.75 18.82
N LEU A 95 -2.33 -19.04 18.67
CA LEU A 95 -2.79 -19.98 17.63
C LEU A 95 -3.24 -19.30 16.33
N LEU A 96 -2.32 -18.52 15.73
CA LEU A 96 -2.42 -17.99 14.36
C LEU A 96 -2.25 -19.14 13.35
N SER A 97 -3.10 -20.17 13.48
CA SER A 97 -3.20 -21.29 12.56
C SER A 97 -4.52 -21.19 11.80
N SER A 98 -4.66 -20.13 11.01
CA SER A 98 -5.65 -20.01 9.93
C SER A 98 -5.22 -18.94 8.93
#